data_AF-A0A7Y8D3C0-F1
#
_entry.id   AF-A0A7Y8D3C0-F1
#
_cell.length_a   1.000
_cell.length_b   1.000
_cell.length_c   1.000
_cell.angle_alpha   90.00
_cell.angle_beta   90.00
_cell.angle_gamma   90.00
#
_symmetry.space_group_name_H-M   'P 1'
#
loop_
_entity.id
_entity.type
_entity.pdbx_description
1 polymer ?
#
loop_
_entity_poly.entity_id
_entity_poly.type
_entity_poly.pdbx_seq_one_letter_code
_entity_poly.pdbx_strand_id
1 'polypeptide(L)'
;MFTQDRHPDRHVLDPIVKPLASKGFLIAISLAAFAAGIAFSLINENWSWINRFGAVVIVAGLLFTMSPLFSNGIYKSQSGAGRFADLHTDGTPIITTAEERRIGNNVALGIIITVIGTLTNAFGDLIGNCLYGF
;
A
#
# COMPACT_ATOMS: atom_id res chain seq x y z
N MET A 1 41.56 13.26 9.96
CA MET A 1 40.39 13.96 10.52
C MET A 1 39.43 14.20 9.36
N PHE A 2 38.51 13.28 9.09
CA PHE A 2 37.56 13.42 7.99
C PHE A 2 36.36 14.24 8.47
N THR A 3 36.33 15.52 8.11
CA THR A 3 35.09 16.31 8.10
C THR A 3 34.24 15.80 6.97
N GLN A 4 33.37 14.84 7.27
CA GLN A 4 32.28 14.47 6.37
C GLN A 4 31.04 15.18 6.89
N ASP A 5 30.76 16.35 6.34
CA ASP A 5 29.42 16.94 6.33
C ASP A 5 28.51 15.92 5.64
N ARG A 6 28.01 14.97 6.42
CA ARG A 6 26.97 14.04 5.98
C ARG A 6 25.71 14.86 5.90
N HIS A 7 25.46 15.45 4.73
CA HIS A 7 24.10 15.78 4.35
C HIS A 7 23.29 14.49 4.52
N PRO A 8 22.34 14.41 5.47
CA PRO A 8 21.44 13.28 5.49
C PRO A 8 20.71 13.34 4.15
N ASP A 9 20.86 12.33 3.30
CA ASP A 9 20.17 12.23 2.00
C ASP A 9 18.68 12.47 2.22
N ARG A 10 18.27 13.72 2.07
CA ARG A 10 16.92 14.24 2.28
C ARG A 10 16.52 14.72 0.92
N HIS A 11 15.65 13.95 0.29
CA HIS A 11 15.21 14.26 -1.05
C HIS A 11 14.09 15.31 -1.00
N VAL A 12 14.01 16.17 -2.02
CA VAL A 12 12.97 17.20 -2.14
C VAL A 12 11.56 16.59 -2.13
N LEU A 13 11.43 15.33 -2.58
CA LEU A 13 10.17 14.59 -2.61
C LEU A 13 9.82 13.88 -1.30
N ASP A 14 10.74 13.80 -0.32
CA ASP A 14 10.50 13.13 0.96
C ASP A 14 9.22 13.58 1.69
N PRO A 15 8.83 14.87 1.69
CA PRO A 15 7.57 15.31 2.30
C PRO A 15 6.33 14.73 1.62
N ILE A 16 6.40 14.46 0.31
CA ILE A 16 5.30 13.92 -0.49
C ILE A 16 5.22 12.40 -0.33
N VAL A 17 6.36 11.70 -0.27
CA VAL A 17 6.41 10.24 -0.15
C VAL A 17 6.23 9.72 1.27
N LYS A 18 6.52 10.50 2.31
CA LYS A 18 6.33 10.04 3.71
C LYS A 18 4.87 9.71 4.05
N PRO A 19 3.86 10.49 3.64
CA PRO A 19 2.45 10.09 3.78
C PRO A 19 2.13 8.74 3.12
N LEU A 20 2.78 8.43 1.99
CA LEU A 20 2.63 7.15 1.28
C LEU A 20 3.25 5.96 2.07
N ALA A 21 4.07 6.21 3.09
CA ALA A 21 4.53 5.19 4.03
C ALA A 21 3.54 4.93 5.18
N SER A 22 2.52 5.79 5.36
CA SER A 22 1.59 5.69 6.49
C SER A 22 0.47 4.70 6.21
N LYS A 23 0.50 3.57 6.92
CA LYS A 23 -0.58 2.57 6.93
C LYS A 23 -1.96 3.19 7.14
N GLY A 24 -2.09 4.08 8.11
CA GLY A 24 -3.37 4.70 8.44
C GLY A 24 -3.91 5.56 7.30
N PHE A 25 -3.03 6.32 6.65
CA PHE A 25 -3.40 7.17 5.51
C PHE A 25 -3.87 6.34 4.31
N LEU A 26 -3.13 5.29 3.95
CA LEU A 26 -3.47 4.44 2.80
C LEU A 26 -4.74 3.60 3.01
N ILE A 27 -5.00 3.16 4.24
CA ILE A 27 -6.28 2.51 4.57
C ILE A 27 -7.42 3.52 4.50
N ALA A 28 -7.24 4.72 5.06
CA ALA A 28 -8.27 5.76 5.06
C ALA A 28 -8.64 6.18 3.63
N ILE A 29 -7.67 6.41 2.75
CA ILE A 29 -7.95 6.78 1.36
C ILE A 29 -8.63 5.64 0.58
N SER A 30 -8.27 4.38 0.87
CA SER A 30 -8.91 3.21 0.25
C SER A 30 -10.38 3.09 0.65
N LEU A 31 -10.67 3.24 1.95
CA LEU A 31 -12.04 3.22 2.46
C LEU A 31 -12.85 4.41 1.94
N ALA A 32 -12.26 5.60 1.90
CA ALA A 32 -12.90 6.80 1.38
C ALA A 32 -13.21 6.66 -0.13
N ALA A 33 -12.27 6.12 -0.91
CA ALA A 33 -12.48 5.86 -2.34
C ALA A 33 -13.60 4.83 -2.56
N PHE A 34 -13.62 3.75 -1.78
CA PHE A 34 -14.68 2.74 -1.88
C PHE A 34 -16.06 3.31 -1.51
N ALA A 35 -16.15 4.05 -0.40
CA ALA A 35 -17.38 4.71 0.03
C ALA A 35 -17.87 5.76 -1.00
N ALA A 36 -16.95 6.55 -1.56
CA ALA A 36 -17.26 7.48 -2.64
C ALA A 36 -17.76 6.74 -3.89
N GLY A 37 -17.15 5.61 -4.26
CA GLY A 37 -17.61 4.77 -5.37
C GLY A 37 -19.05 4.30 -5.21
N ILE A 38 -19.42 3.84 -4.01
CA ILE A 38 -20.81 3.47 -3.70
C ILE A 38 -21.73 4.69 -3.78
N ALA A 39 -21.38 5.79 -3.11
CA ALA A 39 -22.22 6.98 -3.09
C ALA A 39 -22.47 7.55 -4.51
N PHE A 40 -21.42 7.65 -5.33
CA PHE A 40 -21.56 8.09 -6.71
C PHE A 40 -22.35 7.11 -7.57
N SER A 41 -22.21 5.80 -7.34
CA SER A 41 -23.00 4.79 -8.06
C SER A 41 -24.49 4.93 -7.75
N LEU A 42 -24.84 5.17 -6.48
CA LEU A 42 -26.23 5.38 -6.05
C LEU A 42 -26.82 6.69 -6.58
N ILE A 43 -26.07 7.80 -6.52
CA ILE A 43 -26.56 9.13 -6.98
C ILE A 43 -26.81 9.15 -8.49
N ASN A 44 -26.00 8.44 -9.27
CA ASN A 44 -26.06 8.43 -10.72
C ASN A 44 -26.78 7.20 -11.29
N GLU A 45 -27.31 6.32 -10.42
CA GLU A 45 -27.92 5.04 -10.78
C GLU A 45 -27.07 4.24 -11.78
N ASN A 46 -25.76 4.21 -11.55
CA ASN A 46 -24.80 3.60 -12.47
C ASN A 46 -23.59 3.03 -11.72
N TRP A 47 -23.50 1.71 -11.64
CA TRP A 47 -22.42 1.04 -10.93
C TRP A 47 -21.07 1.03 -11.67
N SER A 48 -20.98 1.52 -12.90
CA SER A 48 -19.66 1.71 -13.53
C SER A 48 -18.78 2.70 -12.74
N TRP A 49 -19.37 3.56 -11.89
CA TRP A 49 -18.62 4.42 -10.98
C TRP A 49 -17.83 3.62 -9.95
N ILE A 50 -18.39 2.57 -9.34
CA ILE A 50 -17.65 1.77 -8.37
C ILE A 50 -16.41 1.11 -9.00
N ASN A 51 -16.50 0.71 -10.28
CA ASN A 51 -15.37 0.17 -11.01
C ASN A 51 -14.22 1.19 -11.10
N ARG A 52 -14.52 2.45 -11.42
CA ARG A 52 -13.52 3.54 -11.50
C ARG A 52 -12.84 3.78 -10.16
N PHE A 53 -13.60 3.78 -9.07
CA PHE A 53 -13.04 3.92 -7.72
C PHE A 53 -12.26 2.67 -7.28
N GLY A 54 -12.60 1.48 -7.78
CA GLY A 54 -11.80 0.27 -7.64
C GLY A 54 -10.36 0.47 -8.12
N ALA A 55 -10.13 1.17 -9.24
CA ALA A 55 -8.78 1.47 -9.71
C ALA A 55 -7.97 2.35 -8.74
N VAL A 56 -8.63 3.28 -8.04
CA VAL A 56 -8.00 4.09 -6.99
C VAL A 56 -7.56 3.22 -5.82
N VAL A 57 -8.41 2.26 -5.42
CA VAL A 57 -8.09 1.29 -4.36
C VAL A 57 -6.91 0.39 -4.75
N ILE A 58 -6.82 -0.04 -6.01
CA ILE A 58 -5.66 -0.80 -6.54
C ILE A 58 -4.37 0.00 -6.34
N VAL A 59 -4.36 1.26 -6.78
CA VAL A 59 -3.18 2.13 -6.68
C VAL A 59 -2.79 2.34 -5.21
N ALA A 60 -3.76 2.58 -4.33
CA ALA A 60 -3.50 2.71 -2.89
C ALA A 60 -2.89 1.43 -2.29
N GLY A 61 -3.39 0.26 -2.68
CA GLY A 61 -2.84 -1.04 -2.29
C GLY A 61 -1.41 -1.24 -2.78
N LEU A 62 -1.11 -0.90 -4.03
CA LEU A 62 0.22 -0.98 -4.62
C LEU A 62 1.20 -0.02 -3.92
N LEU A 63 0.78 1.19 -3.61
CA LEU A 63 1.61 2.14 -2.85
C LEU A 63 1.87 1.62 -1.44
N PHE A 64 0.93 0.85 -0.87
CA PHE A 64 1.11 0.26 0.44
C PHE A 64 2.11 -0.91 0.42
N THR A 65 2.11 -1.74 -0.63
CA THR A 65 3.16 -2.77 -0.78
C THR A 65 4.55 -2.15 -0.94
N MET A 66 4.62 -0.95 -1.52
CA MET A 66 5.84 -0.16 -1.65
C MET A 66 6.18 0.70 -0.42
N SER A 67 5.35 0.71 0.63
CA SER A 67 5.60 1.51 1.85
C SER A 67 6.99 1.34 2.49
N PRO A 68 7.66 0.16 2.43
CA PRO A 68 9.03 0.03 2.96
C PRO A 68 10.06 0.85 2.16
N LEU A 69 9.78 1.13 0.88
CA LEU A 69 10.63 2.00 0.07
C LEU A 69 10.50 3.46 0.47
N PHE A 70 9.34 3.85 1.01
CA PHE A 70 9.04 5.22 1.40
C PHE A 70 9.38 5.53 2.87
N SER A 71 9.44 4.53 3.75
CA SER A 71 9.63 4.74 5.19
C SER A 71 10.99 5.35 5.54
N ASN A 72 12.05 4.98 4.81
CA ASN A 72 13.41 5.48 5.04
C ASN A 72 13.81 6.62 4.08
N GLY A 73 12.91 7.00 3.16
CA GLY A 73 13.20 7.90 2.03
C GLY A 73 13.63 7.11 0.79
N ILE A 74 13.33 7.67 -0.39
CA ILE A 74 13.45 7.00 -1.71
C ILE A 74 14.83 6.34 -1.89
N TYR A 75 15.89 6.99 -1.40
CA TYR A 75 17.29 6.57 -1.59
C TYR A 75 17.87 5.70 -0.46
N LYS A 76 17.19 5.55 0.68
CA LYS A 76 17.64 4.70 1.80
C LYS A 76 16.88 3.38 1.90
N SER A 77 16.13 3.06 0.85
CA SER A 77 15.25 1.91 0.73
C SER A 77 16.00 0.60 0.45
N GLN A 78 17.07 0.32 1.20
CA GLN A 78 17.60 -1.05 1.33
C GLN A 78 16.70 -1.82 2.29
N SER A 79 15.58 -2.32 1.78
CA SER A 79 14.65 -3.14 2.53
C SER A 79 15.26 -4.53 2.75
N GLY A 80 15.62 -4.87 4.00
CA GLY A 80 16.04 -6.22 4.39
C GLY A 80 14.94 -7.28 4.19
N ALA A 81 13.69 -6.87 3.93
CA ALA A 81 12.53 -7.75 3.78
C ALA A 81 12.52 -8.62 2.49
N GLY A 82 13.56 -8.52 1.66
CA GLY A 82 13.79 -9.38 0.50
C GLY A 82 14.95 -10.38 0.66
N ARG A 83 15.59 -10.47 1.83
CA ARG A 83 16.64 -11.47 2.06
C ARG A 83 16.01 -12.86 2.11
N PHE A 84 16.55 -13.78 1.32
CA PHE A 84 16.27 -15.20 1.49
C PHE A 84 16.63 -15.64 2.90
N ALA A 85 15.95 -16.66 3.42
CA ALA A 85 16.24 -17.21 4.74
C ALA A 85 17.73 -17.52 4.83
N ASP A 86 18.41 -16.83 5.74
CA ASP A 86 19.84 -16.91 5.95
C ASP A 86 20.06 -17.52 7.33
N LEU A 87 21.15 -18.27 7.48
CA LEU A 87 21.50 -18.92 8.73
C LEU A 87 22.58 -18.08 9.41
N HIS A 88 22.48 -17.94 10.73
CA HIS A 88 23.62 -17.49 11.52
C HIS A 88 24.80 -18.47 11.33
N THR A 89 26.02 -18.01 11.62
CA THR A 89 27.24 -18.83 11.49
C THR A 89 27.21 -20.10 12.35
N ASP A 90 26.34 -20.15 13.36
CA ASP A 90 26.10 -21.28 14.25
C ASP A 90 25.01 -22.26 13.73
N GLY A 91 24.46 -22.03 12.53
CA GLY A 91 23.42 -22.85 11.93
C GLY A 91 22.01 -22.56 12.43
N THR A 92 21.80 -21.54 13.27
CA THR A 92 20.46 -21.12 13.68
C THR A 92 19.79 -20.25 12.60
N PRO A 93 18.47 -20.39 12.35
CA PRO A 93 17.77 -19.50 11.42
C PRO A 93 17.83 -18.06 11.90
N ILE A 94 18.15 -17.12 11.01
CA ILE A 94 18.01 -15.69 11.34
C ILE A 94 16.53 -15.43 11.58
N ILE A 95 16.19 -15.15 12.84
CA ILE A 95 14.82 -14.91 13.27
C ILE A 95 14.41 -13.51 12.81
N THR A 96 13.31 -13.42 12.08
CA THR A 96 12.74 -12.14 11.63
C THR A 96 12.51 -11.20 12.81
N THR A 97 13.11 -10.02 12.76
CA THR A 97 12.95 -8.97 13.77
C THR A 97 11.51 -8.46 13.82
N ALA A 98 11.12 -7.81 14.92
CA ALA A 98 9.79 -7.21 15.05
C ALA A 98 9.52 -6.15 13.95
N GLU A 99 10.55 -5.44 13.52
CA GLU A 99 10.47 -4.43 12.45
C GLU A 99 10.23 -5.06 11.08
N GLU A 100 10.97 -6.12 10.74
CA GLU A 100 10.78 -6.87 9.50
C GLU A 100 9.39 -7.53 9.44
N ARG A 101 8.88 -8.05 10.57
CA ARG A 101 7.50 -8.58 10.65
C ARG A 101 6.47 -7.49 10.39
N ARG A 102 6.68 -6.28 10.94
CA ARG A 102 5.80 -5.13 10.70
C ARG A 102 5.81 -4.71 9.23
N ILE A 103 6.98 -4.71 8.60
CA ILE A 103 7.15 -4.46 7.16
C ILE A 103 6.39 -5.51 6.35
N GLY A 104 6.60 -6.81 6.64
CA GLY A 104 5.91 -7.92 5.97
C GLY A 104 4.39 -7.83 6.11
N ASN A 105 3.88 -7.50 7.30
CA ASN A 105 2.44 -7.31 7.53
C ASN A 105 1.86 -6.15 6.70
N ASN A 106 2.60 -5.05 6.55
CA ASN A 106 2.16 -3.93 5.70
C ASN A 106 2.11 -4.33 4.22
N VAL A 107 3.09 -5.09 3.74
CA VAL A 107 3.09 -5.62 2.37
C VAL A 107 1.90 -6.56 2.15
N ALA A 108 1.67 -7.51 3.06
CA ALA A 108 0.52 -8.41 2.98
C ALA A 108 -0.82 -7.67 2.96
N LEU A 109 -0.97 -6.63 3.80
CA LEU A 109 -2.16 -5.77 3.77
C LEU A 109 -2.31 -5.01 2.45
N GLY A 110 -1.21 -4.48 1.89
CA GLY A 110 -1.22 -3.84 0.58
C GLY A 110 -1.69 -4.78 -0.53
N ILE A 111 -1.27 -6.05 -0.50
CA ILE A 111 -1.73 -7.09 -1.42
C ILE A 111 -3.24 -7.31 -1.27
N ILE A 112 -3.74 -7.47 -0.03
CA ILE A 112 -5.18 -7.64 0.22
C ILE A 112 -5.99 -6.46 -0.32
N ILE A 113 -5.57 -5.23 -0.04
CA ILE A 113 -6.24 -4.03 -0.54
C ILE A 113 -6.23 -3.99 -2.08
N THR A 114 -5.09 -4.37 -2.69
CA THR A 114 -4.97 -4.44 -4.15
C THR A 114 -5.94 -5.46 -4.74
N VAL A 115 -6.06 -6.65 -4.14
CA VAL A 115 -7.02 -7.68 -4.58
C VAL A 115 -8.45 -7.16 -4.48
N ILE A 116 -8.82 -6.52 -3.37
CA ILE A 116 -10.15 -5.92 -3.19
C ILE A 116 -10.41 -4.85 -4.27
N GLY A 117 -9.44 -3.97 -4.50
CA GLY A 117 -9.51 -2.96 -5.55
C GLY A 117 -9.69 -3.57 -6.94
N THR A 118 -8.97 -4.64 -7.26
CA THR A 118 -9.06 -5.36 -8.54
C THR A 118 -10.42 -5.99 -8.73
N LEU A 119 -10.93 -6.69 -7.71
CA LEU A 119 -12.28 -7.28 -7.76
C LEU A 119 -13.35 -6.20 -7.92
N THR A 120 -13.20 -5.08 -7.22
CA THR A 120 -14.10 -3.94 -7.34
C THR A 120 -14.02 -3.31 -8.73
N ASN A 121 -12.83 -3.17 -9.28
CA ASN A 121 -12.62 -2.57 -10.61
C ASN A 121 -13.17 -3.45 -11.73
N ALA A 122 -13.03 -4.77 -11.61
CA ALA A 122 -13.42 -5.73 -12.64
C ALA A 122 -14.91 -6.11 -12.57
N PHE A 123 -15.50 -6.17 -11.37
CA PHE A 123 -16.81 -6.76 -11.14
C PHE A 123 -17.72 -5.93 -10.22
N GLY A 124 -17.32 -4.73 -9.82
CA GLY A 124 -18.09 -3.90 -8.90
C GLY A 124 -19.47 -3.55 -9.44
N ASP A 125 -19.59 -3.35 -10.76
CA ASP A 125 -20.85 -3.15 -11.46
C ASP A 125 -21.77 -4.36 -11.40
N LEU A 126 -21.25 -5.56 -11.64
CA LEU A 126 -22.03 -6.80 -11.52
C LEU A 126 -22.55 -7.00 -10.08
N ILE A 127 -21.71 -6.75 -9.08
CA ILE A 127 -22.08 -6.87 -7.66
C ILE A 127 -23.16 -5.84 -7.31
N GLY A 128 -22.97 -4.59 -7.73
CA GLY A 128 -23.92 -3.50 -7.53
C GLY A 128 -25.28 -3.78 -8.16
N ASN A 129 -25.30 -4.14 -9.44
CA ASN A 129 -26.50 -4.51 -10.18
C ASN A 129 -27.23 -5.69 -9.52
N CYS A 130 -26.50 -6.70 -9.04
CA CYS A 130 -27.08 -7.87 -8.37
C CYS A 130 -27.77 -7.51 -7.04
N LEU A 131 -27.27 -6.52 -6.31
CA LEU A 131 -27.78 -6.14 -4.99
C LEU A 131 -28.89 -5.09 -5.04
N TYR A 132 -28.83 -4.17 -6.01
CA TYR A 132 -29.70 -2.98 -6.05
C TYR A 132 -30.60 -2.91 -7.30
N GLY A 133 -30.34 -3.72 -8.34
CA GLY A 133 -31.28 -3.93 -9.44
C GLY A 133 -31.35 -2.83 -10.52
N PHE A 134 -30.44 -1.86 -10.50
CA PHE A 134 -30.27 -0.82 -11.52
C PHE A 134 -28.78 -0.65 -11.81
#